data_AF-A0A326GLK7-F1
#
_entry.id   AF-A0A326GLK7-F1
#
_cell.length_a   1.000
_cell.length_b   1.000
_cell.length_c   1.000
_cell.angle_alpha   90.00
_cell.angle_beta   90.00
_cell.angle_gamma   90.00
#
_symmetry.space_group_name_H-M   'P 1'
#
loop_
_entity.id
_entity.type
_entity.pdbx_description
1 polymer ?
#
loop_
_entity_poly.entity_id
_entity_poly.type
_entity_poly.pdbx_seq_one_letter_code
_entity_poly.pdbx_strand_id
1 'polypeptide(L)'
;MDSTAGDVFPTFDYGDERIPPLARERIDTILTRIREVETAIRRQPVQASSEIELARMRDVHLPRLVRSYVDIPAAHRGEIFRRTGKSASFVLVDSLDRMLRHLDSTLEDIANLGIDAFTTNTRFVAQRFSDEADPFS
;
A
#
# COMPACT_ATOMS: atom_id res chain seq x y z
N MET A 1 -26.57 6.07 18.49
CA MET A 1 -25.42 5.18 18.31
C MET A 1 -25.85 4.17 17.27
N ASP A 2 -25.64 4.49 16.00
CA ASP A 2 -26.02 3.60 14.90
C ASP A 2 -24.73 3.03 14.31
N SER A 3 -24.66 1.71 14.32
CA SER A 3 -23.55 0.92 13.82
C SER A 3 -23.61 0.95 12.30
N THR A 4 -22.72 1.71 11.66
CA THR A 4 -22.43 1.49 10.25
C THR A 4 -21.83 0.10 10.11
N ALA A 5 -22.65 -0.83 9.65
CA ALA A 5 -22.24 -2.08 9.05
C ALA A 5 -21.20 -1.76 7.98
N GLY A 6 -19.92 -1.92 8.33
CA GLY A 6 -18.85 -1.94 7.34
C GLY A 6 -19.13 -3.13 6.44
N ASP A 7 -19.32 -2.87 5.15
CA ASP A 7 -19.38 -3.91 4.13
C ASP A 7 -18.20 -4.86 4.35
N VAL A 8 -18.49 -6.05 4.87
CA VAL A 8 -17.49 -7.09 5.06
C VAL A 8 -17.33 -7.72 3.69
N PHE A 9 -16.46 -7.13 2.85
CA PHE A 9 -16.01 -7.79 1.63
C PHE A 9 -15.56 -9.21 2.01
N PRO A 10 -16.00 -10.26 1.29
CA PRO A 10 -15.64 -11.62 1.63
C PRO A 10 -14.12 -11.71 1.71
N THR A 11 -13.61 -11.94 2.93
CA THR A 11 -12.17 -11.94 3.19
C THR A 11 -11.59 -13.10 2.41
N PHE A 12 -10.73 -12.78 1.44
CA PHE A 12 -9.99 -13.80 0.71
C PHE A 12 -9.13 -14.60 1.70
N ASP A 13 -9.20 -15.92 1.63
CA ASP A 13 -8.40 -16.79 2.50
C ASP A 13 -6.94 -16.82 2.04
N TYR A 14 -6.12 -15.97 2.63
CA TYR A 14 -4.67 -15.94 2.41
C TYR A 14 -3.92 -17.06 3.14
N GLY A 15 -4.60 -17.84 3.99
CA GLY A 15 -4.05 -19.01 4.69
C GLY A 15 -3.99 -20.27 3.82
N ASP A 16 -4.57 -20.24 2.61
CA ASP A 16 -4.63 -21.39 1.71
C ASP A 16 -3.24 -22.04 1.52
N GLU A 17 -3.16 -23.34 1.81
CA GLU A 17 -1.94 -24.14 1.74
C GLU A 17 -1.36 -24.19 0.32
N ARG A 18 -2.20 -23.99 -0.71
CA ARG A 18 -1.78 -23.94 -2.11
C ARG A 18 -0.92 -22.72 -2.40
N ILE A 19 -1.00 -21.65 -1.59
CA ILE A 19 -0.16 -20.46 -1.70
C ILE A 19 1.25 -20.77 -1.16
N PRO A 20 2.32 -20.44 -1.90
CA PRO A 20 3.68 -20.67 -1.42
C PRO A 20 3.97 -19.88 -0.12
N PRO A 21 4.76 -20.44 0.83
CA PRO A 21 5.07 -19.77 2.10
C PRO A 21 5.61 -18.35 1.92
N LEU A 22 6.58 -18.16 1.02
CA LEU A 22 7.15 -16.83 0.74
C LEU A 22 6.12 -15.84 0.21
N ALA A 23 5.12 -16.30 -0.57
CA ALA A 23 4.05 -15.44 -1.05
C ALA A 23 3.12 -15.03 0.10
N ARG A 24 2.82 -15.92 1.06
CA ARG A 24 2.05 -15.57 2.27
C ARG A 24 2.75 -14.51 3.11
N GLU A 25 4.05 -14.65 3.35
CA GLU A 25 4.85 -13.64 4.06
C GLU A 25 4.77 -12.25 3.38
N ARG A 26 4.83 -12.23 2.04
CA ARG A 26 4.68 -10.99 1.26
C ARG A 26 3.28 -10.40 1.34
N ILE A 27 2.25 -11.23 1.27
CA ILE A 27 0.85 -10.81 1.45
C ILE A 27 0.66 -10.17 2.81
N ASP A 28 1.14 -10.78 3.89
CA ASP A 28 1.05 -10.22 5.24
C ASP A 28 1.75 -8.87 5.35
N THR A 29 2.91 -8.75 4.71
CA THR A 29 3.66 -7.48 4.65
C THR A 29 2.88 -6.42 3.88
N ILE A 30 2.30 -6.75 2.72
CA ILE A 30 1.44 -5.84 1.94
C ILE A 30 0.25 -5.35 2.76
N LEU A 31 -0.46 -6.24 3.43
CA LEU A 31 -1.62 -5.88 4.26
C LEU A 31 -1.23 -4.95 5.41
N THR A 32 -0.04 -5.17 6.00
CA THR A 32 0.52 -4.28 7.02
C THR A 32 0.85 -2.90 6.44
N ARG A 33 1.55 -2.86 5.31
CA ARG A 33 1.92 -1.62 4.61
C ARG A 33 0.70 -0.81 4.17
N ILE A 34 -0.35 -1.46 3.67
CA ILE A 34 -1.62 -0.78 3.32
C ILE A 34 -2.17 -0.03 4.55
N ARG A 35 -2.21 -0.66 5.73
CA ARG A 35 -2.70 -0.01 6.96
C ARG A 35 -1.82 1.17 7.40
N GLU A 36 -0.50 1.06 7.21
CA GLU A 36 0.44 2.15 7.49
C GLU A 36 0.19 3.33 6.56
N VAL A 37 0.05 3.10 5.25
CA VAL A 37 -0.26 4.16 4.28
C VAL A 37 -1.63 4.76 4.56
N GLU A 38 -2.67 3.96 4.80
CA GLU A 38 -4.01 4.45 5.19
C GLU A 38 -3.94 5.35 6.44
N THR A 39 -3.09 5.02 7.41
CA THR A 39 -2.89 5.82 8.62
C THR A 39 -2.13 7.12 8.33
N ALA A 40 -1.12 7.06 7.46
CA ALA A 40 -0.37 8.23 7.03
C ALA A 40 -1.26 9.20 6.26
N ILE A 41 -2.12 8.69 5.39
CA ILE A 41 -3.08 9.48 4.64
C ILE A 41 -4.05 10.19 5.57
N ARG A 42 -4.66 9.52 6.55
CA ARG A 42 -5.59 10.19 7.48
C ARG A 42 -4.98 11.34 8.29
N ARG A 43 -3.65 11.38 8.45
CA ARG A 43 -2.94 12.42 9.21
C ARG A 43 -2.61 13.66 8.38
N GLN A 44 -2.70 13.57 7.07
CA GLN A 44 -2.40 14.67 6.16
C GLN A 44 -3.62 14.92 5.26
N PRO A 45 -3.88 16.15 4.81
CA PRO A 45 -4.91 16.40 3.81
C PRO A 45 -4.41 15.92 2.43
N VAL A 46 -4.32 14.60 2.25
CA VAL A 46 -3.95 13.98 0.96
C VAL A 46 -5.19 13.85 0.07
N GLN A 47 -4.95 13.64 -1.22
CA GLN A 47 -6.00 13.58 -2.23
C GLN A 47 -6.88 12.34 -2.04
N ALA A 48 -8.20 12.49 -2.15
CA ALA A 48 -9.18 11.40 -2.08
C ALA A 48 -8.90 10.26 -3.09
N SER A 49 -8.16 10.55 -4.17
CA SER A 49 -7.69 9.57 -5.14
C SER A 49 -6.78 8.50 -4.53
N SER A 50 -5.87 8.87 -3.62
CA SER A 50 -4.93 7.95 -2.99
C SER A 50 -5.64 6.94 -2.07
N GLU A 51 -6.71 7.36 -1.38
CA GLU A 51 -7.54 6.47 -0.57
C GLU A 51 -8.27 5.42 -1.43
N ILE A 52 -8.84 5.87 -2.55
CA ILE A 52 -9.55 4.98 -3.48
C ILE A 52 -8.59 3.96 -4.10
N GLU A 53 -7.38 4.38 -4.45
CA GLU A 53 -6.36 3.49 -5.01
C GLU A 53 -5.94 2.40 -4.02
N LEU A 54 -5.67 2.76 -2.76
CA LEU A 54 -5.33 1.79 -1.72
C LEU A 54 -6.46 0.80 -1.46
N ALA A 55 -7.71 1.28 -1.39
CA ALA A 55 -8.86 0.41 -1.24
C ALA A 55 -8.97 -0.58 -2.40
N ARG A 56 -8.76 -0.13 -3.66
CA ARG A 56 -8.71 -1.04 -4.82
C ARG A 56 -7.56 -2.03 -4.73
N MET A 57 -6.41 -1.62 -4.23
CA MET A 57 -5.26 -2.51 -4.11
C MET A 57 -5.52 -3.63 -3.09
N ARG A 58 -6.13 -3.28 -1.95
CA ARG A 58 -6.53 -4.20 -0.88
C ARG A 58 -7.67 -5.13 -1.30
N ASP A 59 -8.73 -4.57 -1.88
CA ASP A 59 -10.02 -5.26 -2.04
C ASP A 59 -10.16 -5.94 -3.40
N VAL A 60 -9.37 -5.53 -4.40
CA VAL A 60 -9.48 -6.03 -5.77
C VAL A 60 -8.18 -6.63 -6.26
N HIS A 61 -7.08 -5.86 -6.27
CA HIS A 61 -5.86 -6.29 -6.96
C HIS A 61 -5.14 -7.44 -6.25
N LEU A 62 -4.93 -7.32 -4.94
CA LEU A 62 -4.27 -8.37 -4.16
C LEU A 62 -5.06 -9.69 -4.16
N PRO A 63 -6.37 -9.73 -3.83
CA PRO A 63 -7.16 -10.96 -3.91
C PRO A 63 -7.17 -11.58 -5.30
N ARG A 64 -7.33 -10.76 -6.35
CA ARG A 64 -7.38 -11.24 -7.73
C ARG A 64 -6.07 -11.87 -8.17
N LEU A 65 -4.93 -11.29 -7.77
CA LEU A 65 -3.60 -11.82 -8.08
C LEU A 65 -3.39 -13.20 -7.43
N VAL A 66 -3.66 -13.30 -6.13
CA VAL A 66 -3.49 -14.55 -5.37
C VAL A 66 -4.47 -15.62 -5.88
N ARG A 67 -5.73 -15.24 -6.13
CA ARG A 67 -6.73 -16.14 -6.72
C ARG A 67 -6.27 -16.70 -8.08
N SER A 68 -5.73 -15.84 -8.94
CA SER A 68 -5.23 -16.27 -10.26
C SER A 68 -4.14 -17.33 -10.14
N TYR A 69 -3.32 -17.29 -9.08
CA TYR A 69 -2.34 -18.33 -8.80
C TYR A 69 -2.99 -19.63 -8.29
N VAL A 70 -3.91 -19.51 -7.34
CA VAL A 70 -4.60 -20.63 -6.68
C VAL A 70 -5.48 -21.42 -7.66
N ASP A 71 -6.12 -20.72 -8.60
CA ASP A 71 -7.01 -21.30 -9.62
C ASP A 71 -6.22 -22.11 -10.67
N ILE A 72 -4.89 -22.00 -10.74
CA ILE A 72 -4.06 -22.81 -11.65
C ILE A 72 -3.83 -24.20 -11.04
N PRO A 73 -4.32 -25.28 -11.67
CA PRO A 73 -4.09 -26.63 -11.18
C PRO A 73 -2.60 -26.96 -11.13
N ALA A 74 -2.16 -27.69 -10.10
CA ALA A 74 -0.74 -28.00 -9.90
C ALA A 74 -0.08 -28.63 -11.15
N ALA A 75 -0.79 -29.52 -11.84
CA ALA A 75 -0.32 -30.16 -13.08
C ALA A 75 -0.05 -29.16 -14.24
N HIS A 76 -0.74 -28.01 -14.24
CA HIS A 76 -0.62 -26.99 -15.28
C HIS A 76 0.38 -25.88 -14.92
N ARG A 77 0.90 -25.83 -13.69
CA ARG A 77 1.88 -24.80 -13.27
C ARG A 77 3.17 -24.87 -14.09
N GLY A 78 3.55 -26.05 -14.60
CA GLY A 78 4.68 -26.22 -15.52
C GLY A 78 4.50 -25.55 -16.89
N GLU A 79 3.25 -25.36 -17.34
CA GLU A 79 2.95 -24.64 -18.59
C GLU A 79 3.31 -23.16 -18.47
N ILE A 80 3.18 -22.57 -17.28
CA ILE A 80 3.59 -21.18 -17.02
C ILE A 80 5.09 -21.03 -17.23
N PHE A 81 5.88 -22.00 -16.77
CA PHE A 81 7.32 -21.99 -17.01
C PHE A 81 7.63 -22.08 -18.51
N ARG A 82 6.93 -22.93 -19.27
CA ARG A 82 7.11 -23.01 -20.73
C ARG A 82 6.78 -21.70 -21.45
N ARG A 83 5.75 -20.99 -21.01
CA ARG A 83 5.29 -19.75 -21.65
C ARG A 83 6.06 -18.49 -21.22
N THR A 84 6.53 -18.44 -19.98
CA THR A 84 7.09 -17.22 -19.38
C THR A 84 8.58 -17.34 -19.02
N GLY A 85 9.15 -18.55 -19.08
CA GLY A 85 10.49 -18.85 -18.58
C GLY A 85 10.63 -18.80 -17.05
N LYS A 86 9.54 -18.54 -16.32
CA LYS A 86 9.51 -18.35 -14.87
C LYS A 86 8.48 -19.27 -14.24
N SER A 87 8.75 -19.77 -13.04
CA SER A 87 7.77 -20.59 -12.33
C SER A 87 6.58 -19.72 -11.90
N ALA A 88 5.40 -20.34 -11.82
CA ALA A 88 4.20 -19.63 -11.38
C ALA A 88 4.37 -18.98 -10.00
N SER A 89 5.11 -19.64 -9.09
CA SER A 89 5.41 -19.10 -7.76
C SER A 89 6.34 -17.90 -7.83
N PHE A 90 7.36 -17.93 -8.69
CA PHE A 90 8.23 -16.78 -8.92
C PHE A 90 7.43 -15.59 -9.46
N VAL A 91 6.55 -15.81 -10.45
CA VAL A 91 5.72 -14.74 -11.03
C VAL A 91 4.80 -14.12 -9.98
N LEU A 92 4.21 -14.94 -9.11
CA LEU A 92 3.39 -14.45 -7.99
C LEU A 92 4.22 -13.57 -7.04
N VAL A 93 5.36 -14.06 -6.57
CA VAL A 93 6.22 -13.32 -5.62
C VAL A 93 6.74 -12.02 -6.24
N ASP A 94 7.23 -12.05 -7.49
CA ASP A 94 7.70 -10.84 -8.19
C ASP A 94 6.58 -9.80 -8.35
N SER A 95 5.34 -10.25 -8.56
CA SER A 95 4.18 -9.36 -8.64
C SER A 95 3.83 -8.74 -7.28
N LEU A 96 3.91 -9.52 -6.19
CA LEU A 96 3.73 -9.03 -4.83
C LEU A 96 4.82 -8.03 -4.44
N ASP A 97 6.09 -8.29 -4.79
CA ASP A 97 7.21 -7.39 -4.54
C ASP A 97 7.07 -6.05 -5.29
N ARG A 98 6.41 -6.03 -6.46
CA ARG A 98 6.06 -4.78 -7.16
C ARG A 98 4.99 -3.99 -6.42
N MET A 99 3.97 -4.66 -5.89
CA MET A 99 2.93 -4.01 -5.09
C MET A 99 3.50 -3.41 -3.79
N LEU A 100 4.41 -4.14 -3.14
CA LEU A 100 5.15 -3.66 -1.97
C LEU A 100 5.94 -2.38 -2.27
N ARG A 101 6.74 -2.38 -3.34
CA ARG A 101 7.52 -1.18 -3.73
C ARG A 101 6.65 0.03 -4.01
N HIS A 102 5.47 -0.17 -4.60
CA HIS A 102 4.50 0.91 -4.81
C HIS A 102 3.99 1.49 -3.49
N LEU A 103 3.68 0.65 -2.51
CA LEU A 103 3.26 1.08 -1.17
C LEU A 103 4.37 1.83 -0.45
N ASP A 104 5.60 1.32 -0.49
CA ASP A 104 6.76 1.95 0.14
C ASP A 104 7.00 3.34 -0.48
N SER A 105 6.98 3.46 -1.81
CA SER A 105 7.08 4.75 -2.51
C SER A 105 5.95 5.71 -2.12
N THR A 106 4.72 5.22 -2.01
CA THR A 106 3.57 6.06 -1.61
C THR A 106 3.76 6.58 -0.18
N LEU A 107 4.29 5.75 0.73
CA LEU A 107 4.57 6.16 2.10
C LEU A 107 5.68 7.22 2.17
N GLU A 108 6.74 7.04 1.37
CA GLU A 108 7.82 8.02 1.24
C GLU A 108 7.30 9.36 0.70
N ASP A 109 6.44 9.35 -0.32
CA ASP A 109 5.83 10.55 -0.87
C ASP A 109 5.00 11.31 0.18
N ILE A 110 4.17 10.59 0.96
CA ILE A 110 3.40 11.19 2.06
C ILE A 110 4.33 11.76 3.14
N ALA A 111 5.42 11.06 3.48
CA ALA A 111 6.38 11.55 4.46
C ALA A 111 7.04 12.86 3.99
N ASN A 112 7.45 12.92 2.72
CA ASN A 112 8.05 14.11 2.11
C ASN A 112 7.08 15.30 2.10
N LEU A 113 5.82 15.09 1.74
CA LEU A 113 4.79 16.14 1.82
C LEU A 113 4.64 16.70 3.23
N GLY A 114 4.69 15.84 4.25
CA GLY A 114 4.67 16.25 5.65
C GLY A 114 5.88 17.09 6.06
N ILE A 115 7.08 16.70 5.61
CA ILE A 115 8.33 17.44 5.87
C ILE A 115 8.26 18.83 5.23
N ASP A 116 7.85 18.92 3.97
CA ASP A 116 7.76 20.17 3.22
C ASP A 116 6.78 21.15 3.87
N ALA A 117 5.61 20.67 4.31
CA ALA A 117 4.63 21.45 5.04
C ALA A 117 5.19 21.99 6.36
N PHE A 118 5.92 21.14 7.11
CA PHE A 118 6.56 21.55 8.36
C PHE A 118 7.66 22.60 8.17
N THR A 119 8.54 22.41 7.18
CA THR A 119 9.61 23.37 6.86
C THR A 119 9.04 24.71 6.41
N THR A 120 7.98 24.69 5.60
CA THR A 120 7.28 25.91 5.15
C THR A 120 6.68 26.67 6.32
N ASN A 121 5.97 25.97 7.22
CA ASN A 121 5.39 26.59 8.42
C ASN A 121 6.45 27.17 9.35
N THR A 122 7.57 26.46 9.57
CA THR A 122 8.67 26.94 10.43
C THR A 122 9.30 28.22 9.86
N ARG A 123 9.51 28.27 8.53
CA ARG A 123 10.03 29.48 7.86
C ARG A 123 9.05 30.66 7.99
N PHE A 124 7.76 30.42 7.82
CA PHE A 124 6.74 31.45 7.98
C PHE A 124 6.72 32.02 9.40
N VAL A 125 6.74 31.17 10.43
CA VAL A 125 6.82 31.60 11.84
C VAL A 125 8.09 32.41 12.06
N ALA A 126 9.24 31.94 11.60
CA ALA A 126 10.50 32.68 11.74
C ALA A 126 10.41 34.07 11.10
N GLN A 127 9.83 34.22 9.91
CA GLN A 127 9.65 35.52 9.25
C GLN A 127 8.68 36.43 10.01
N ARG A 128 7.47 35.93 10.31
CA ARG A 128 6.40 36.69 10.95
C ARG A 128 6.81 37.26 12.31
N PHE A 129 7.59 36.51 13.08
CA PHE A 129 8.02 36.89 14.42
C PHE A 129 9.45 37.48 14.48
N SER A 130 10.23 37.41 13.40
CA SER A 130 11.46 38.21 13.27
C SER A 130 11.14 39.64 12.83
N ASP A 131 10.14 39.83 11.96
CA ASP A 131 9.67 41.17 11.54
C ASP A 131 8.93 41.91 12.66
N GLU A 132 8.36 41.20 13.64
CA GLU A 132 7.69 41.78 14.80
C GLU A 132 8.68 42.09 15.95
N ALA A 133 9.92 41.60 15.85
CA ALA A 133 11.00 41.84 16.81
C ALA A 133 11.79 43.12 16.56
N ASP A 134 11.39 43.94 15.58
CA ASP A 134 11.98 45.27 15.39
C ASP A 134 10.95 46.41 15.43
N PRO A 135 10.56 46.85 16.63
CA PRO A 135 9.86 48.11 16.82
C PRO A 135 10.77 49.34 16.93
N PHE A 136 12.11 49.24 16.73
CA PHE A 136 13.05 50.34 17.02
C PHE A 136 14.34 50.45 16.18
N SER A 137 14.47 49.85 14.99
CA SER A 137 15.60 50.13 14.07
C SER A 137 15.27 51.08 12.92
#